data_AF-A0A820ES29-F1
#
_entry.id   AF-A0A820ES29-F1
#
_cell.length_a   1.000
_cell.length_b   1.000
_cell.length_c   1.000
_cell.angle_alpha   90.00
_cell.angle_beta   90.00
_cell.angle_gamma   90.00
#
_symmetry.space_group_name_H-M   'P 1'
#
loop_
_entity.id
_entity.type
_entity.pdbx_description
1 polymer ?
#
loop_
_entity_poly.entity_id
_entity_poly.type
_entity_poly.pdbx_seq_one_letter_code
_entity_poly.pdbx_strand_id
1 'polypeptide(L)'
;MEKKSVVLPNTPSKLCDIAALRQQLDAIERNEKNNINGNISLEKIKKQCDMLQKETMDKLFLTTQKQVDAQKSKEFIIKRTKEIHEVMQAINNTELVDVCFLLDCTSSMQKYIDEVKDRILETVKLLKTRFSFLNIRLAFVGYRDLDLSEEEQFSILDFTDENQFYTFISTVVCKNGGDACEDVLGGLQRTINLNWQQPVRILIHIADGPSHGRRYHDLADVCDYYLTHDDNGAIGYRLIHELVELGVRYFFGRLAHHTDKMIEQFITYTEGRMAIEQIDVGDFKNLLPFIVDTITHSISRATVSLLKNYPVLNENLPGTHNTSKSSIQRSIVFDEKEPIWANIPPKQVKVIKYECNANLRCKEIIQSLTLKVADNPFAEGALRLAYYGSMLFKGQWGKFVLKEYKSVTNGENTKEKYLQMLDCQTVADYLAQEFNKLSPINNSTAMIKKIKFIMTKLVFMPQGAE
;
A
#
# COMPACT_ATOMS: atom_id res chain seq x y z
N MET A 1 17.37 -23.13 -26.57
CA MET A 1 18.27 -22.69 -27.65
C MET A 1 19.14 -21.55 -27.14
N GLU A 2 20.44 -21.64 -27.44
CA GLU A 2 21.52 -20.65 -27.30
C GLU A 2 21.93 -20.14 -25.90
N LYS A 3 23.04 -20.71 -25.43
CA LYS A 3 23.96 -20.08 -24.48
C LYS A 3 24.44 -18.75 -25.07
N LYS A 4 23.88 -17.61 -24.62
CA LYS A 4 24.49 -16.31 -24.87
C LYS A 4 25.77 -16.20 -24.04
N SER A 5 26.89 -16.25 -24.74
CA SER A 5 28.22 -15.91 -24.25
C SER A 5 28.20 -14.53 -23.62
N VAL A 6 28.64 -14.46 -22.36
CA VAL A 6 28.90 -13.20 -21.67
C VAL A 6 30.08 -12.55 -22.37
N VAL A 7 29.80 -11.56 -23.22
CA VAL A 7 30.82 -10.65 -23.74
C VAL A 7 31.31 -9.83 -22.56
N LEU A 8 32.52 -10.13 -22.10
CA LEU A 8 33.26 -9.33 -21.12
C LEU A 8 33.32 -7.88 -21.62
N PRO A 9 33.01 -6.87 -20.78
CA PRO A 9 33.14 -5.49 -21.21
C PRO A 9 34.61 -5.21 -21.52
N ASN A 10 34.83 -4.75 -22.75
CA ASN A 10 36.07 -4.21 -23.28
C ASN A 10 36.97 -3.63 -22.19
N THR A 11 38.22 -4.10 -22.15
CA THR A 11 39.32 -3.67 -21.27
C THR A 11 40.29 -2.68 -21.95
N PRO A 12 39.88 -1.51 -22.48
CA PRO A 12 40.82 -0.56 -23.06
C PRO A 12 41.48 0.34 -21.99
N SER A 13 40.89 0.52 -20.80
CA SER A 13 41.45 1.41 -19.78
C SER A 13 42.64 0.78 -19.03
N LYS A 14 42.53 -0.49 -18.61
CA LYS A 14 43.59 -1.16 -17.80
C LYS A 14 44.91 -1.32 -18.58
N LEU A 15 44.86 -1.57 -19.88
CA LEU A 15 46.05 -1.73 -20.72
C LEU A 15 46.77 -0.40 -20.96
N CYS A 16 46.03 0.71 -21.05
CA CYS A 16 46.61 2.05 -21.23
C CYS A 16 47.34 2.53 -19.96
N ASP A 17 46.77 2.24 -18.79
CA ASP A 17 47.38 2.56 -17.49
C ASP A 17 48.65 1.72 -17.24
N ILE A 18 48.63 0.43 -17.60
CA ILE A 18 49.82 -0.46 -17.50
C ILE A 18 50.92 -0.04 -18.49
N ALA A 19 50.55 0.38 -19.70
CA ALA A 19 51.51 0.85 -20.70
C ALA A 19 52.18 2.16 -20.28
N ALA A 20 51.43 3.11 -19.71
CA ALA A 20 51.98 4.36 -19.17
C ALA A 20 52.94 4.09 -17.98
N LEU A 21 52.59 3.14 -17.11
CA LEU A 21 53.45 2.72 -15.99
C LEU A 21 54.75 2.05 -16.45
N ARG A 22 54.68 1.19 -17.48
CA ARG A 22 55.89 0.61 -18.10
C ARG A 22 56.78 1.67 -18.73
N GLN A 23 56.19 2.65 -19.41
CA GLN A 23 56.93 3.74 -20.04
C GLN A 23 57.67 4.62 -19.01
N GLN A 24 57.09 4.81 -17.83
CA GLN A 24 57.73 5.50 -16.70
C GLN A 24 58.83 4.67 -16.04
N LEU A 25 58.64 3.36 -15.86
CA LEU A 25 59.69 2.44 -15.39
C LEU A 25 60.88 2.38 -16.35
N ASP A 26 60.61 2.28 -17.66
CA ASP A 26 61.65 2.27 -18.70
C ASP A 26 62.48 3.56 -18.71
N ALA A 27 61.86 4.72 -18.41
CA ALA A 27 62.56 6.00 -18.30
C ALA A 27 63.49 6.05 -17.07
N ILE A 28 63.09 5.41 -15.96
CA ILE A 28 63.90 5.27 -14.75
C ILE A 28 65.08 4.32 -14.99
N GLU A 29 64.86 3.16 -15.59
CA GLU A 29 65.92 2.21 -15.94
C GLU A 29 66.96 2.82 -16.90
N ARG A 30 66.52 3.68 -17.84
CA ARG A 30 67.42 4.45 -18.70
C ARG A 30 68.26 5.47 -17.91
N ASN A 31 67.68 6.12 -16.90
CA ASN A 31 68.41 7.06 -16.05
C ASN A 31 69.43 6.35 -15.14
N GLU A 32 69.14 5.14 -14.67
CA GLU A 32 70.13 4.32 -13.94
C GLU A 32 71.28 3.87 -14.85
N LYS A 33 70.99 3.41 -16.07
CA LYS A 33 72.01 3.00 -17.05
C LYS A 33 72.94 4.13 -17.49
N ASN A 34 72.46 5.38 -17.52
CA ASN A 34 73.25 6.55 -17.90
C ASN A 34 74.14 7.09 -16.75
N ASN A 35 74.05 6.55 -15.53
CA ASN A 35 74.81 7.00 -14.35
C ASN A 35 76.19 6.33 -14.22
N ILE A 36 76.97 6.26 -15.31
CA ILE A 36 78.28 5.60 -15.36
C ILE A 36 79.40 6.44 -14.70
N ASN A 37 79.18 7.75 -14.49
CA ASN A 37 80.18 8.69 -13.93
C ASN A 37 79.88 9.21 -12.51
N GLY A 38 79.02 8.51 -11.74
CA GLY A 38 78.92 8.73 -10.28
C GLY A 38 78.45 10.10 -9.81
N ASN A 39 77.65 10.84 -10.60
CA ASN A 39 77.23 12.21 -10.25
C ASN A 39 75.71 12.39 -10.09
N ILE A 40 74.92 11.30 -10.08
CA ILE A 40 73.50 11.33 -9.72
C ILE A 40 73.31 10.47 -8.47
N SER A 41 72.84 11.09 -7.38
CA SER A 41 72.59 10.41 -6.11
C SER A 41 71.55 9.31 -6.31
N LEU A 42 72.00 8.04 -6.27
CA LEU A 42 71.18 6.82 -6.25
C LEU A 42 70.01 6.90 -5.26
N GLU A 43 70.19 7.65 -4.18
CA GLU A 43 69.16 7.90 -3.16
C GLU A 43 67.97 8.71 -3.70
N LYS A 44 68.21 9.64 -4.63
CA LYS A 44 67.18 10.48 -5.24
C LYS A 44 66.31 9.67 -6.21
N ILE A 45 66.94 8.76 -6.97
CA ILE A 45 66.24 7.85 -7.90
C ILE A 45 65.38 6.85 -7.10
N LYS A 46 65.92 6.24 -6.04
CA LYS A 46 65.16 5.35 -5.15
C LYS A 46 63.94 6.02 -4.53
N LYS A 47 64.10 7.23 -3.97
CA LYS A 47 62.97 8.01 -3.44
C LYS A 47 61.89 8.29 -4.48
N GLN A 48 62.28 8.53 -5.74
CA GLN A 48 61.35 8.78 -6.83
C GLN A 48 60.61 7.51 -7.27
N CYS A 49 61.29 6.35 -7.27
CA CYS A 49 60.65 5.03 -7.48
C CYS A 49 59.62 4.71 -6.39
N ASP A 50 59.99 4.88 -5.11
CA ASP A 50 59.11 4.59 -3.98
C ASP A 50 57.84 5.46 -4.02
N MET A 51 57.99 6.74 -4.37
CA MET A 51 56.88 7.69 -4.50
C MET A 51 55.93 7.31 -5.64
N LEU A 52 56.47 6.94 -6.81
CA LEU A 52 55.67 6.51 -7.95
C LEU A 52 54.94 5.18 -7.69
N GLN A 53 55.60 4.23 -7.02
CA GLN A 53 54.96 2.97 -6.63
C GLN A 53 53.79 3.20 -5.65
N LYS A 54 53.97 4.10 -4.68
CA LYS A 54 52.93 4.48 -3.72
C LYS A 54 51.73 5.15 -4.40
N GLU A 55 51.96 6.16 -5.24
CA GLU A 55 50.89 6.83 -5.99
C GLU A 55 50.12 5.86 -6.90
N THR A 56 50.81 4.89 -7.48
CA THR A 56 50.22 3.87 -8.34
C THR A 56 49.31 2.92 -7.56
N MET A 57 49.76 2.44 -6.39
CA MET A 57 48.93 1.63 -5.50
C MET A 57 47.68 2.39 -5.03
N ASP A 58 47.83 3.66 -4.63
CA ASP A 58 46.71 4.49 -4.15
C ASP A 58 45.64 4.67 -5.24
N LYS A 59 46.04 4.93 -6.50
CA LYS A 59 45.11 5.03 -7.65
C LYS A 59 44.42 3.69 -7.94
N LEU A 60 45.16 2.58 -7.88
CA LEU A 60 44.60 1.25 -8.11
C LEU A 60 43.59 0.87 -7.02
N PHE A 61 43.91 1.19 -5.76
CA PHE A 61 43.01 1.00 -4.63
C PHE A 61 41.72 1.82 -4.80
N LEU A 62 41.84 3.11 -5.11
CA LEU A 62 40.68 3.99 -5.33
C LEU A 62 39.77 3.49 -6.48
N THR A 63 40.38 3.02 -7.57
CA THR A 63 39.65 2.51 -8.74
C THR A 63 38.95 1.18 -8.43
N THR A 64 39.63 0.29 -7.70
CA THR A 64 39.07 -0.99 -7.26
C THR A 64 37.90 -0.75 -6.30
N GLN A 65 38.05 0.17 -5.35
CA GLN A 65 36.98 0.55 -4.43
C GLN A 65 35.75 1.08 -5.18
N LYS A 66 35.93 1.99 -6.14
CA LYS A 66 34.84 2.48 -7.00
C LYS A 66 34.12 1.37 -7.77
N GLN A 67 34.86 0.37 -8.27
CA GLN A 67 34.27 -0.78 -8.96
C GLN A 67 33.47 -1.68 -8.03
N VAL A 68 33.98 -1.94 -6.83
CA VAL A 68 33.28 -2.70 -5.78
C VAL A 68 31.99 -1.98 -5.37
N ASP A 69 32.03 -0.67 -5.17
CA ASP A 69 30.87 0.12 -4.79
C ASP A 69 29.81 0.18 -5.91
N ALA A 70 30.24 0.29 -7.17
CA ALA A 70 29.36 0.21 -8.32
C ALA A 70 28.67 -1.16 -8.45
N GLN A 71 29.41 -2.25 -8.19
CA GLN A 71 28.87 -3.61 -8.23
C GLN A 71 27.84 -3.83 -7.10
N LYS A 72 28.16 -3.41 -5.87
CA LYS A 72 27.21 -3.43 -4.74
C LYS A 72 25.95 -2.63 -5.03
N SER A 73 26.10 -1.45 -5.65
CA SER A 73 24.95 -0.60 -6.05
C SER A 73 24.06 -1.30 -7.08
N LYS A 74 24.66 -2.00 -8.06
CA LYS A 74 23.92 -2.75 -9.08
C LYS A 74 23.17 -3.93 -8.48
N GLU A 75 23.81 -4.70 -7.61
CA GLU A 75 23.17 -5.81 -6.89
C GLU A 75 22.01 -5.33 -6.01
N PHE A 76 22.18 -4.19 -5.33
CA PHE A 76 21.12 -3.55 -4.56
C PHE A 76 19.91 -3.17 -5.44
N ILE A 77 20.15 -2.54 -6.60
CA ILE A 77 19.08 -2.16 -7.55
C ILE A 77 18.34 -3.41 -8.05
N ILE A 78 19.07 -4.46 -8.42
CA ILE A 78 18.46 -5.72 -8.89
C ILE A 78 17.57 -6.32 -7.81
N LYS A 79 18.07 -6.42 -6.58
CA LYS A 79 17.32 -6.93 -5.43
C LYS A 79 16.04 -6.11 -5.20
N ARG A 80 16.16 -4.78 -5.14
CA ARG A 80 15.00 -3.90 -4.91
C ARG A 80 13.99 -3.91 -6.03
N THR A 81 14.44 -4.00 -7.28
CA THR A 81 13.55 -4.12 -8.43
C THR A 81 12.71 -5.39 -8.35
N LYS A 82 13.33 -6.51 -7.93
CA LYS A 82 12.62 -7.77 -7.71
C LYS A 82 11.57 -7.65 -6.60
N GLU A 83 11.94 -7.11 -5.44
CA GLU A 83 11.01 -6.89 -4.32
C GLU A 83 9.82 -6.00 -4.73
N ILE A 84 10.07 -4.91 -5.45
CA ILE A 84 9.01 -4.03 -5.96
C ILE A 84 8.09 -4.79 -6.91
N HIS A 85 8.65 -5.61 -7.81
CA HIS A 85 7.86 -6.40 -8.74
C HIS A 85 6.95 -7.39 -8.02
N GLU A 86 7.44 -8.07 -7.00
CA GLU A 86 6.66 -9.03 -6.19
C GLU A 86 5.54 -8.31 -5.40
N VAL A 87 5.80 -7.13 -4.84
CA VAL A 87 4.78 -6.30 -4.19
C VAL A 87 3.72 -5.85 -5.20
N MET A 88 4.13 -5.35 -6.37
CA MET A 88 3.21 -4.90 -7.41
C MET A 88 2.33 -6.04 -7.92
N GLN A 89 2.91 -7.22 -8.13
CA GLN A 89 2.15 -8.41 -8.53
C GLN A 89 1.13 -8.79 -7.45
N ALA A 90 1.51 -8.72 -6.18
CA ALA A 90 0.60 -9.02 -5.08
C ALA A 90 -0.53 -7.98 -4.97
N ILE A 91 -0.25 -6.69 -5.18
CA ILE A 91 -1.29 -5.64 -5.27
C ILE A 91 -2.25 -5.94 -6.42
N ASN A 92 -1.73 -6.23 -7.62
CA ASN A 92 -2.55 -6.56 -8.78
C ASN A 92 -3.43 -7.80 -8.52
N ASN A 93 -2.93 -8.79 -7.78
CA ASN A 93 -3.72 -9.96 -7.40
C ASN A 93 -4.93 -9.60 -6.52
N THR A 94 -4.91 -8.47 -5.80
CA THR A 94 -6.09 -8.01 -5.04
C THR A 94 -7.20 -7.44 -5.92
N GLU A 95 -6.92 -7.18 -7.20
CA GLU A 95 -7.92 -6.82 -8.21
C GLU A 95 -8.54 -8.05 -8.90
N LEU A 96 -8.21 -9.26 -8.43
CA LEU A 96 -8.90 -10.48 -8.83
C LEU A 96 -10.07 -10.73 -7.85
N VAL A 97 -11.30 -10.65 -8.35
CA VAL A 97 -12.51 -10.53 -7.52
C VAL A 97 -13.60 -11.51 -7.94
N ASP A 98 -14.15 -12.21 -6.96
CA ASP A 98 -15.39 -12.98 -7.07
C ASP A 98 -16.52 -12.21 -6.37
N VAL A 99 -17.61 -11.95 -7.09
CA VAL A 99 -18.82 -11.34 -6.54
C VAL A 99 -20.00 -12.27 -6.75
N CYS A 100 -20.61 -12.72 -5.66
CA CYS A 100 -21.87 -13.45 -5.68
C CYS A 100 -23.01 -12.52 -5.28
N PHE A 101 -24.05 -12.49 -6.10
CA PHE A 101 -25.34 -11.87 -5.81
C PHE A 101 -26.28 -12.94 -5.27
N LEU A 102 -26.63 -12.84 -3.98
CA LEU A 102 -27.64 -13.68 -3.33
C LEU A 102 -28.91 -12.84 -3.22
N LEU A 103 -29.97 -13.20 -3.94
CA LEU A 103 -31.20 -12.42 -3.97
C LEU A 103 -32.40 -13.25 -3.55
N ASP A 104 -33.24 -12.62 -2.76
CA ASP A 104 -34.65 -12.96 -2.68
C ASP A 104 -35.28 -12.75 -4.06
N CYS A 105 -35.93 -13.80 -4.57
CA CYS A 105 -36.59 -13.83 -5.86
C CYS A 105 -38.09 -14.07 -5.72
N THR A 106 -38.72 -13.53 -4.68
CA THR A 106 -40.16 -13.51 -4.55
C THR A 106 -40.81 -12.31 -5.22
N SER A 107 -42.14 -12.30 -5.36
CA SER A 107 -42.88 -11.33 -6.18
C SER A 107 -42.62 -9.85 -5.84
N SER A 108 -42.25 -9.52 -4.61
CA SER A 108 -41.86 -8.16 -4.21
C SER A 108 -40.53 -7.71 -4.84
N MET A 109 -39.70 -8.66 -5.26
CA MET A 109 -38.29 -8.45 -5.58
C MET A 109 -37.97 -8.19 -7.05
N GLN A 110 -38.91 -8.39 -7.97
CA GLN A 110 -38.65 -8.34 -9.42
C GLN A 110 -37.98 -7.03 -9.86
N LYS A 111 -38.46 -5.89 -9.33
CA LYS A 111 -37.89 -4.57 -9.63
C LYS A 111 -36.41 -4.44 -9.24
N TYR A 112 -35.96 -5.09 -8.16
CA TYR A 112 -34.56 -5.02 -7.72
C TYR A 112 -33.66 -5.92 -8.56
N ILE A 113 -34.15 -7.09 -8.97
CA ILE A 113 -33.46 -7.99 -9.90
C ILE A 113 -33.23 -7.28 -11.25
N ASP A 114 -34.27 -6.61 -11.76
CA ASP A 114 -34.18 -5.84 -13.00
C ASP A 114 -33.12 -4.72 -12.93
N GLU A 115 -32.93 -4.09 -11.78
CA GLU A 115 -31.89 -3.07 -11.63
C GLU A 115 -30.49 -3.64 -11.55
N VAL A 116 -30.31 -4.75 -10.82
CA VAL A 116 -29.02 -5.45 -10.79
C VAL A 116 -28.61 -5.80 -12.22
N LYS A 117 -29.55 -6.32 -13.02
CA LYS A 117 -29.37 -6.60 -14.44
C LYS A 117 -28.98 -5.34 -15.23
N ASP A 118 -29.76 -4.27 -15.12
CA ASP A 118 -29.56 -3.06 -15.92
C ASP A 118 -28.26 -2.31 -15.55
N ARG A 119 -27.80 -2.44 -14.30
CA ARG A 119 -26.63 -1.72 -13.77
C ARG A 119 -25.33 -2.51 -13.82
N ILE A 120 -25.36 -3.83 -13.92
CA ILE A 120 -24.13 -4.62 -13.75
C ILE A 120 -23.06 -4.29 -14.79
N LEU A 121 -23.45 -4.08 -16.06
CA LEU A 121 -22.51 -3.74 -17.12
C LEU A 121 -21.87 -2.35 -16.90
N GLU A 122 -22.67 -1.37 -16.46
CA GLU A 122 -22.20 -0.04 -16.09
C GLU A 122 -21.25 -0.12 -14.87
N THR A 123 -21.62 -0.91 -13.87
CA THR A 123 -20.83 -1.16 -12.65
C THR A 123 -19.45 -1.72 -12.99
N VAL A 124 -19.42 -2.82 -13.74
CA VAL A 124 -18.17 -3.48 -14.14
C VAL A 124 -17.30 -2.54 -14.97
N LYS A 125 -17.91 -1.79 -15.90
CA LYS A 125 -17.20 -0.78 -16.70
C LYS A 125 -16.59 0.30 -15.81
N LEU A 126 -17.33 0.85 -14.84
CA LEU A 126 -16.82 1.86 -13.91
C LEU A 126 -15.68 1.31 -13.05
N LEU A 127 -15.81 0.09 -12.52
CA LEU A 127 -14.76 -0.54 -11.72
C LEU A 127 -13.48 -0.77 -12.54
N LYS A 128 -13.59 -1.19 -13.81
CA LYS A 128 -12.44 -1.32 -14.73
C LYS A 128 -11.73 0.01 -15.00
N THR A 129 -12.40 1.16 -14.82
CA THR A 129 -11.72 2.48 -14.87
C THR A 129 -10.95 2.83 -13.62
N ARG A 130 -11.34 2.26 -12.46
CA ARG A 130 -10.67 2.48 -11.16
C ARG A 130 -9.53 1.50 -10.90
N PHE A 131 -9.67 0.28 -11.42
CA PHE A 131 -8.78 -0.86 -11.16
C PHE A 131 -8.34 -1.45 -12.51
N SER A 132 -7.11 -1.15 -12.92
CA SER A 132 -6.62 -1.47 -14.27
C SER A 132 -6.32 -2.96 -14.50
N PHE A 133 -6.11 -3.71 -13.43
CA PHE A 133 -5.87 -5.17 -13.44
C PHE A 133 -7.13 -5.95 -13.01
N LEU A 134 -8.28 -5.29 -12.91
CA LEU A 134 -9.52 -5.90 -12.47
C LEU A 134 -9.92 -7.10 -13.33
N ASN A 135 -9.96 -8.25 -12.70
CA ASN A 135 -10.61 -9.45 -13.22
C ASN A 135 -11.75 -9.81 -12.27
N ILE A 136 -12.97 -9.53 -12.71
CA ILE A 136 -14.17 -9.77 -11.93
C ILE A 136 -14.93 -10.96 -12.51
N ARG A 137 -15.30 -11.92 -11.65
CA ARG A 137 -16.24 -12.98 -11.98
C ARG A 137 -17.51 -12.79 -11.16
N LEU A 138 -18.65 -13.00 -11.79
CA LEU A 138 -19.97 -12.76 -11.21
C LEU A 138 -20.75 -14.08 -11.11
N ALA A 139 -21.35 -14.34 -9.96
CA ALA A 139 -22.24 -15.47 -9.72
C ALA A 139 -23.59 -14.98 -9.18
N PHE A 140 -24.64 -15.76 -9.39
CA PHE A 140 -25.99 -15.43 -8.93
C PHE A 140 -26.63 -16.63 -8.24
N VAL A 141 -27.25 -16.38 -7.09
CA VAL A 141 -28.11 -17.33 -6.37
C VAL A 141 -29.41 -16.62 -6.04
N GLY A 142 -30.48 -16.99 -6.71
CA GLY A 142 -31.84 -16.60 -6.35
C GLY A 142 -32.49 -17.68 -5.49
N TYR A 143 -33.10 -17.29 -4.38
CA TYR A 143 -33.93 -18.18 -3.54
C TYR A 143 -35.36 -17.64 -3.42
N ARG A 144 -36.30 -18.51 -3.07
CA ARG A 144 -37.71 -18.20 -2.78
C ARG A 144 -38.08 -18.95 -1.49
N ASP A 145 -39.28 -19.49 -1.43
CA ASP A 145 -39.85 -20.17 -0.27
C ASP A 145 -39.66 -21.71 -0.32
N LEU A 146 -39.83 -22.38 0.81
CA LEU A 146 -39.71 -23.83 1.02
C LEU A 146 -40.88 -24.65 0.43
N ASP A 147 -41.96 -24.01 0.00
CA ASP A 147 -43.15 -24.65 -0.56
C ASP A 147 -43.04 -24.98 -2.07
N LEU A 148 -41.95 -24.54 -2.72
CA LEU A 148 -41.67 -24.74 -4.14
C LEU A 148 -40.81 -25.99 -4.42
N SER A 149 -40.84 -26.50 -5.66
CA SER A 149 -39.89 -27.55 -6.09
C SER A 149 -38.48 -26.99 -6.16
N GLU A 150 -37.44 -27.83 -6.07
CA GLU A 150 -36.05 -27.36 -6.09
C GLU A 150 -35.70 -26.55 -7.35
N GLU A 151 -36.26 -26.90 -8.53
CA GLU A 151 -36.02 -26.16 -9.78
C GLU A 151 -36.69 -24.79 -9.79
N GLU A 152 -37.77 -24.62 -9.03
CA GLU A 152 -38.49 -23.36 -8.91
C GLU A 152 -37.98 -22.50 -7.75
N GLN A 153 -37.53 -23.16 -6.69
CA GLN A 153 -37.03 -22.57 -5.46
C GLN A 153 -35.71 -21.84 -5.71
N PHE A 154 -34.82 -22.38 -6.53
CA PHE A 154 -33.50 -21.81 -6.76
C PHE A 154 -33.23 -21.41 -8.22
N SER A 155 -32.50 -20.31 -8.40
CA SER A 155 -31.89 -19.96 -9.69
C SER A 155 -30.40 -19.76 -9.46
N ILE A 156 -29.58 -20.65 -10.04
CA ILE A 156 -28.14 -20.71 -9.73
C ILE A 156 -27.35 -20.50 -11.01
N LEU A 157 -26.43 -19.53 -10.95
CA LEU A 157 -25.39 -19.30 -11.94
C LEU A 157 -24.04 -19.25 -11.21
N ASP A 158 -23.13 -20.15 -11.58
CA ASP A 158 -21.76 -20.13 -11.08
C ASP A 158 -20.94 -18.99 -11.70
N PHE A 159 -19.76 -18.72 -11.14
CA PHE A 159 -18.91 -17.59 -11.51
C PHE A 159 -18.58 -17.53 -13.00
N THR A 160 -19.01 -16.44 -13.64
CA THR A 160 -18.84 -16.19 -15.07
C THR A 160 -18.54 -14.72 -15.37
N ASP A 161 -18.44 -14.34 -16.65
CA ASP A 161 -18.24 -12.95 -17.10
C ASP A 161 -19.53 -12.12 -17.06
N GLU A 162 -19.39 -10.79 -17.20
CA GLU A 162 -20.51 -9.87 -17.08
C GLU A 162 -21.64 -10.05 -18.12
N ASN A 163 -21.34 -10.60 -19.31
CA ASN A 163 -22.34 -10.79 -20.36
C ASN A 163 -23.17 -12.06 -20.12
N GLN A 164 -22.52 -13.14 -19.72
CA GLN A 164 -23.21 -14.38 -19.34
C GLN A 164 -24.08 -14.16 -18.11
N PHE A 165 -23.55 -13.42 -17.12
CA PHE A 165 -24.30 -13.01 -15.94
C PHE A 165 -25.55 -12.19 -16.30
N TYR A 166 -25.39 -11.16 -17.14
CA TYR A 166 -26.51 -10.36 -17.63
C TYR A 166 -27.57 -11.21 -18.35
N THR A 167 -27.13 -12.13 -19.21
CA THR A 167 -28.02 -13.02 -19.97
C THR A 167 -28.81 -13.94 -19.03
N PHE A 168 -28.15 -14.53 -18.03
CA PHE A 168 -28.81 -15.39 -17.06
C PHE A 168 -29.84 -14.62 -16.22
N ILE A 169 -29.48 -13.47 -15.65
CA ILE A 169 -30.42 -12.69 -14.83
C ILE A 169 -31.64 -12.24 -15.63
N SER A 170 -31.48 -11.99 -16.93
CA SER A 170 -32.61 -11.67 -17.82
C SER A 170 -33.67 -12.79 -17.90
N THR A 171 -33.34 -14.00 -17.46
CA THR A 171 -34.27 -15.15 -17.41
C THR A 171 -34.89 -15.38 -16.03
N VAL A 172 -34.42 -14.68 -14.99
CA VAL A 172 -34.90 -14.85 -13.61
C VAL A 172 -36.26 -14.18 -13.46
N VAL A 173 -37.24 -14.97 -13.04
CA VAL A 173 -38.62 -14.52 -12.78
C VAL A 173 -38.95 -14.76 -11.31
N CYS A 174 -39.55 -13.76 -10.68
CA CYS A 174 -40.04 -13.85 -9.32
C CYS A 174 -41.31 -14.69 -9.20
N LYS A 175 -41.48 -15.35 -8.06
CA LYS A 175 -42.69 -16.14 -7.73
C LYS A 175 -43.21 -15.77 -6.35
N ASN A 176 -44.48 -16.03 -6.05
CA ASN A 176 -44.99 -15.78 -4.70
C ASN A 176 -44.39 -16.80 -3.73
N GLY A 177 -43.98 -16.34 -2.55
CA GLY A 177 -43.87 -17.16 -1.35
C GLY A 177 -45.26 -17.39 -0.75
N GLY A 178 -45.46 -18.53 -0.10
CA GLY A 178 -46.71 -18.88 0.56
C GLY A 178 -46.93 -18.07 1.84
N ASP A 179 -45.86 -17.57 2.45
CA ASP A 179 -45.88 -16.76 3.67
C ASP A 179 -45.00 -15.48 3.56
N ALA A 180 -44.58 -14.90 4.68
CA ALA A 180 -43.78 -13.66 4.73
C ALA A 180 -42.26 -13.89 4.93
N CYS A 181 -41.85 -15.14 5.11
CA CYS A 181 -40.49 -15.60 5.29
C CYS A 181 -40.03 -16.37 4.03
N GLU A 182 -38.72 -16.53 3.88
CA GLU A 182 -38.12 -17.14 2.68
C GLU A 182 -37.03 -18.17 3.04
N ASP A 183 -36.64 -19.03 2.09
CA ASP A 183 -35.55 -20.01 2.24
C ASP A 183 -34.14 -19.38 2.09
N VAL A 184 -33.86 -18.41 2.95
CA VAL A 184 -32.57 -17.72 3.02
C VAL A 184 -31.44 -18.71 3.31
N LEU A 185 -31.66 -19.67 4.22
CA LEU A 185 -30.65 -20.67 4.58
C LEU A 185 -30.32 -21.59 3.40
N GLY A 186 -31.32 -22.01 2.62
CA GLY A 186 -31.13 -22.73 1.37
C GLY A 186 -30.31 -21.94 0.36
N GLY A 187 -30.61 -20.64 0.21
CA GLY A 187 -29.84 -19.71 -0.62
C GLY A 187 -28.37 -19.58 -0.20
N LEU A 188 -28.11 -19.46 1.11
CA LEU A 188 -26.75 -19.44 1.65
C LEU A 188 -26.02 -20.77 1.40
N GLN A 189 -26.69 -21.90 1.55
CA GLN A 189 -26.11 -23.22 1.25
C GLN A 189 -25.68 -23.34 -0.21
N ARG A 190 -26.49 -22.85 -1.16
CA ARG A 190 -26.13 -22.82 -2.59
C ARG A 190 -24.97 -21.87 -2.86
N THR A 191 -24.91 -20.73 -2.17
CA THR A 191 -23.81 -19.76 -2.26
C THR A 191 -22.46 -20.35 -1.85
N ILE A 192 -22.42 -21.15 -0.78
CA ILE A 192 -21.21 -21.82 -0.32
C ILE A 192 -20.69 -22.82 -1.36
N ASN A 193 -21.59 -23.46 -2.09
CA ASN A 193 -21.26 -24.49 -3.08
C ASN A 193 -20.76 -23.93 -4.42
N LEU A 194 -20.74 -22.60 -4.60
CA LEU A 194 -20.20 -21.95 -5.80
C LEU A 194 -18.68 -22.14 -5.91
N ASN A 195 -18.15 -22.01 -7.13
CA ASN A 195 -16.74 -22.23 -7.40
C ASN A 195 -15.88 -20.98 -7.09
N TRP A 196 -15.77 -20.60 -5.81
CA TRP A 196 -14.95 -19.49 -5.34
C TRP A 196 -13.45 -19.73 -5.61
N GLN A 197 -12.81 -18.89 -6.42
CA GLN A 197 -11.41 -19.04 -6.84
C GLN A 197 -10.55 -17.81 -6.52
N GLN A 198 -11.15 -16.63 -6.45
CA GLN A 198 -10.39 -15.38 -6.34
C GLN A 198 -10.05 -15.02 -4.89
N PRO A 199 -8.96 -14.24 -4.66
CA PRO A 199 -8.54 -13.81 -3.33
C PRO A 199 -9.48 -12.79 -2.68
N VAL A 200 -10.20 -11.99 -3.47
CA VAL A 200 -11.24 -11.09 -2.98
C VAL A 200 -12.59 -11.72 -3.27
N ARG A 201 -13.29 -12.18 -2.23
CA ARG A 201 -14.59 -12.84 -2.30
C ARG A 201 -15.65 -11.97 -1.64
N ILE A 202 -16.71 -11.66 -2.36
CA ILE A 202 -17.74 -10.71 -1.94
C ILE A 202 -19.10 -11.39 -2.12
N LEU A 203 -19.90 -11.41 -1.06
CA LEU A 203 -21.30 -11.78 -1.10
C LEU A 203 -22.13 -10.51 -0.93
N ILE A 204 -22.96 -10.21 -1.92
CA ILE A 204 -23.96 -9.15 -1.88
C ILE A 204 -25.32 -9.83 -1.74
N HIS A 205 -25.89 -9.76 -0.54
CA HIS A 205 -27.19 -10.34 -0.24
C HIS A 205 -28.26 -9.23 -0.18
N ILE A 206 -29.31 -9.32 -0.99
CA ILE A 206 -30.41 -8.35 -1.03
C ILE A 206 -31.73 -9.08 -0.82
N ALA A 207 -32.50 -8.65 0.18
CA ALA A 207 -33.78 -9.27 0.55
C ALA A 207 -34.72 -8.27 1.24
N ASP A 208 -36.03 -8.50 1.13
CA ASP A 208 -37.05 -7.80 1.92
C ASP A 208 -37.80 -8.71 2.92
N GLY A 209 -37.80 -10.03 2.73
CA GLY A 209 -38.27 -11.03 3.69
C GLY A 209 -37.15 -11.64 4.59
N PRO A 210 -37.43 -11.96 5.86
CA PRO A 210 -36.50 -12.72 6.72
C PRO A 210 -36.48 -14.22 6.40
N SER A 211 -35.48 -14.92 6.93
CA SER A 211 -35.43 -16.39 6.91
C SER A 211 -36.56 -17.01 7.73
N HIS A 212 -37.09 -18.16 7.29
CA HIS A 212 -37.92 -19.03 8.15
C HIS A 212 -37.20 -19.40 9.44
N GLY A 213 -37.98 -19.54 10.51
CA GLY A 213 -37.50 -19.95 11.83
C GLY A 213 -37.62 -18.83 12.86
N ARG A 214 -38.22 -19.15 14.02
CA ARG A 214 -38.53 -18.18 15.09
C ARG A 214 -37.33 -17.33 15.56
N ARG A 215 -36.11 -17.83 15.36
CA ARG A 215 -34.88 -17.11 15.74
C ARG A 215 -34.58 -15.93 14.82
N TYR A 216 -35.08 -15.91 13.59
CA TYR A 216 -34.66 -14.97 12.56
C TYR A 216 -35.60 -13.78 12.36
N HIS A 217 -36.80 -13.79 12.96
CA HIS A 217 -37.77 -12.70 12.82
C HIS A 217 -38.66 -12.53 14.06
N ASP A 218 -39.32 -11.38 14.15
CA ASP A 218 -40.32 -11.05 15.19
C ASP A 218 -41.75 -10.98 14.63
N LEU A 219 -41.96 -11.49 13.41
CA LEU A 219 -43.30 -11.62 12.82
C LEU A 219 -44.21 -12.51 13.68
N ALA A 220 -45.52 -12.32 13.56
CA ALA A 220 -46.49 -13.20 14.20
C ALA A 220 -46.38 -14.63 13.67
N ASP A 221 -46.64 -15.63 14.51
CA ASP A 221 -46.53 -17.06 14.14
C ASP A 221 -47.39 -17.46 12.92
N VAL A 222 -48.42 -16.70 12.57
CA VAL A 222 -49.23 -16.94 11.38
C VAL A 222 -48.59 -16.47 10.07
N CYS A 223 -47.47 -15.74 10.15
CA CYS A 223 -46.74 -15.16 9.03
C CYS A 223 -45.55 -16.02 8.56
N ASP A 224 -45.26 -17.13 9.24
CA ASP A 224 -44.26 -18.12 8.84
C ASP A 224 -44.94 -19.49 8.93
N TYR A 225 -44.87 -20.30 7.88
CA TYR A 225 -45.44 -21.65 7.86
C TYR A 225 -44.42 -22.71 8.31
N TYR A 226 -43.17 -22.29 8.49
CA TYR A 226 -42.01 -23.10 8.83
C TYR A 226 -41.29 -22.58 10.08
N LEU A 227 -42.05 -22.18 11.12
CA LEU A 227 -41.50 -21.59 12.36
C LEU A 227 -40.41 -22.40 13.04
N THR A 228 -40.46 -23.72 12.91
CA THR A 228 -39.51 -24.65 13.52
C THR A 228 -38.28 -24.90 12.66
N HIS A 229 -38.19 -24.26 11.49
CA HIS A 229 -37.04 -24.32 10.61
C HIS A 229 -35.83 -23.76 11.36
N ASP A 230 -34.85 -24.61 11.61
CA ASP A 230 -33.64 -24.29 12.37
C ASP A 230 -33.89 -23.79 13.81
N ASP A 231 -34.82 -24.44 14.52
CA ASP A 231 -35.18 -24.17 15.92
C ASP A 231 -34.03 -24.16 16.93
N ASN A 232 -32.92 -24.86 16.63
CA ASN A 232 -31.71 -24.85 17.44
C ASN A 232 -30.58 -23.97 16.87
N GLY A 233 -30.70 -23.48 15.63
CA GLY A 233 -29.75 -22.57 15.00
C GLY A 233 -28.54 -23.27 14.39
N ALA A 234 -28.54 -24.60 14.37
CA ALA A 234 -27.41 -25.39 13.89
C ALA A 234 -27.17 -25.21 12.39
N ILE A 235 -28.23 -25.02 11.60
CA ILE A 235 -28.12 -24.82 10.15
C ILE A 235 -27.52 -23.44 9.89
N GLY A 236 -28.11 -22.37 10.43
CA GLY A 236 -27.61 -21.01 10.27
C GLY A 236 -26.18 -20.85 10.78
N TYR A 237 -25.87 -21.39 11.96
CA TYR A 237 -24.51 -21.35 12.51
C TYR A 237 -23.50 -22.00 11.58
N ARG A 238 -23.79 -23.23 11.10
CA ARG A 238 -22.90 -23.96 10.18
C ARG A 238 -22.66 -23.17 8.89
N LEU A 239 -23.72 -22.65 8.27
CA LEU A 239 -23.64 -21.93 7.00
C LEU A 239 -22.84 -20.64 7.12
N ILE A 240 -23.09 -19.84 8.15
CA ILE A 240 -22.33 -18.61 8.38
C ILE A 240 -20.87 -18.95 8.68
N HIS A 241 -20.59 -19.97 9.48
CA HIS A 241 -19.22 -20.40 9.76
C HIS A 241 -18.49 -20.87 8.49
N GLU A 242 -19.16 -21.60 7.58
CA GLU A 242 -18.60 -21.98 6.29
C GLU A 242 -18.26 -20.75 5.42
N LEU A 243 -19.09 -19.70 5.42
CA LEU A 243 -18.78 -18.42 4.75
C LEU A 243 -17.57 -17.70 5.38
N VAL A 244 -17.41 -17.79 6.70
CA VAL A 244 -16.22 -17.27 7.40
C VAL A 244 -14.97 -18.01 6.93
N GLU A 245 -14.99 -19.34 6.86
CA GLU A 245 -13.84 -20.14 6.39
C GLU A 245 -13.53 -19.89 4.91
N LEU A 246 -14.54 -19.62 4.09
CA LEU A 246 -14.35 -19.17 2.72
C LEU A 246 -13.73 -17.77 2.62
N GLY A 247 -13.63 -17.01 3.71
CA GLY A 247 -13.06 -15.65 3.71
C GLY A 247 -13.91 -14.67 2.89
N VAL A 248 -15.21 -14.90 2.82
CA VAL A 248 -16.15 -14.04 2.11
C VAL A 248 -16.35 -12.74 2.89
N ARG A 249 -16.48 -11.62 2.19
CA ARG A 249 -16.98 -10.36 2.77
C ARG A 249 -18.47 -10.26 2.50
N TYR A 250 -19.26 -10.19 3.55
CA TYR A 250 -20.71 -10.21 3.47
C TYR A 250 -21.26 -8.78 3.56
N PHE A 251 -21.94 -8.35 2.50
CA PHE A 251 -22.70 -7.11 2.45
C PHE A 251 -24.20 -7.43 2.34
N PHE A 252 -25.00 -6.87 3.24
CA PHE A 252 -26.44 -7.02 3.24
C PHE A 252 -27.11 -5.72 2.81
N GLY A 253 -27.80 -5.76 1.67
CA GLY A 253 -28.62 -4.68 1.15
C GLY A 253 -30.03 -4.76 1.72
N ARG A 254 -30.28 -3.97 2.76
CA ARG A 254 -31.52 -3.99 3.54
C ARG A 254 -32.62 -3.22 2.81
N LEU A 255 -33.75 -3.89 2.56
CA LEU A 255 -34.94 -3.29 1.92
C LEU A 255 -36.13 -3.10 2.88
N ALA A 256 -36.19 -3.90 3.95
CA ALA A 256 -37.21 -3.81 4.98
C ALA A 256 -36.60 -4.10 6.36
N HIS A 257 -37.31 -3.72 7.42
CA HIS A 257 -36.88 -3.96 8.81
C HIS A 257 -37.11 -5.39 9.29
N HIS A 258 -37.92 -6.18 8.58
CA HIS A 258 -38.24 -7.55 8.99
C HIS A 258 -37.02 -8.48 8.97
N THR A 259 -35.97 -8.11 8.23
CA THR A 259 -34.68 -8.83 8.15
C THR A 259 -33.70 -8.47 9.27
N ASP A 260 -33.97 -7.45 10.09
CA ASP A 260 -33.00 -6.91 11.06
C ASP A 260 -32.56 -8.01 12.05
N LYS A 261 -33.51 -8.74 12.64
CA LYS A 261 -33.23 -9.83 13.58
C LYS A 261 -32.46 -10.99 12.94
N MET A 262 -32.74 -11.32 11.68
CA MET A 262 -32.01 -12.35 10.93
C MET A 262 -30.53 -11.98 10.81
N ILE A 263 -30.23 -10.74 10.42
CA ILE A 263 -28.85 -10.30 10.25
C ILE A 263 -28.14 -10.16 11.61
N GLU A 264 -28.83 -9.71 12.66
CA GLU A 264 -28.29 -9.74 14.02
C GLU A 264 -27.86 -11.16 14.42
N GLN A 265 -28.70 -12.16 14.17
CA GLN A 265 -28.34 -13.56 14.42
C GLN A 265 -27.13 -13.99 13.57
N PHE A 266 -27.10 -13.70 12.28
CA PHE A 266 -25.95 -14.03 11.44
C PHE A 266 -24.66 -13.36 11.92
N ILE A 267 -24.71 -12.11 12.40
CA ILE A 267 -23.57 -11.43 13.02
C ILE A 267 -23.08 -12.22 14.24
N THR A 268 -23.97 -12.70 15.11
CA THR A 268 -23.55 -13.53 16.26
C THR A 268 -22.85 -14.81 15.82
N TYR A 269 -23.33 -15.46 14.76
CA TYR A 269 -22.73 -16.69 14.22
C TYR A 269 -21.35 -16.49 13.59
N THR A 270 -20.98 -15.25 13.23
CA THR A 270 -19.61 -14.97 12.75
C THR A 270 -18.54 -15.08 13.84
N GLU A 271 -18.94 -15.04 15.12
CA GLU A 271 -18.03 -14.99 16.27
C GLU A 271 -16.99 -13.86 16.18
N GLY A 272 -17.34 -12.76 15.49
CA GLY A 272 -16.46 -11.62 15.27
C GLY A 272 -15.34 -11.85 14.25
N ARG A 273 -15.32 -12.99 13.55
CA ARG A 273 -14.30 -13.31 12.53
C ARG A 273 -14.62 -12.74 11.15
N MET A 274 -15.87 -12.40 10.89
CA MET A 274 -16.34 -11.75 9.67
C MET A 274 -17.27 -10.59 10.02
N ALA A 275 -17.10 -9.46 9.35
CA ALA A 275 -18.07 -8.38 9.45
C ALA A 275 -19.19 -8.60 8.42
N ILE A 276 -20.43 -8.41 8.84
CA ILE A 276 -21.59 -8.30 7.95
C ILE A 276 -21.96 -6.82 7.89
N GLU A 277 -21.69 -6.18 6.75
CA GLU A 277 -21.93 -4.75 6.56
C GLU A 277 -23.34 -4.55 6.01
N GLN A 278 -24.19 -3.82 6.74
CA GLN A 278 -25.56 -3.53 6.33
C GLN A 278 -25.66 -2.14 5.70
N ILE A 279 -26.38 -2.03 4.58
CA ILE A 279 -26.63 -0.77 3.89
C ILE A 279 -28.11 -0.68 3.51
N ASP A 280 -28.73 0.47 3.77
CA ASP A 280 -30.12 0.73 3.42
C ASP A 280 -30.25 1.00 1.92
N VAL A 281 -30.87 0.06 1.20
CA VAL A 281 -31.09 0.15 -0.26
C VAL A 281 -32.52 0.62 -0.60
N GLY A 282 -33.31 0.99 0.42
CA GLY A 282 -34.72 1.35 0.29
C GLY A 282 -35.05 2.45 -0.74
N ASP A 283 -34.07 3.27 -1.15
CA ASP A 283 -34.15 4.04 -2.39
C ASP A 283 -33.21 3.42 -3.44
N PHE A 284 -33.85 2.91 -4.50
CA PHE A 284 -33.25 2.28 -5.66
C PHE A 284 -32.08 3.05 -6.30
N LYS A 285 -32.05 4.38 -6.16
CA LYS A 285 -30.94 5.21 -6.62
C LYS A 285 -29.60 4.88 -5.97
N ASN A 286 -29.61 4.21 -4.82
CA ASN A 286 -28.42 3.91 -4.04
C ASN A 286 -27.81 2.53 -4.36
N LEU A 287 -28.48 1.67 -5.15
CA LEU A 287 -28.00 0.31 -5.40
C LEU A 287 -26.68 0.29 -6.20
N LEU A 288 -26.57 1.08 -7.27
CA LEU A 288 -25.33 1.19 -8.05
C LEU A 288 -24.17 1.74 -7.21
N PRO A 289 -24.31 2.90 -6.52
CA PRO A 289 -23.29 3.38 -5.58
C PRO A 289 -22.88 2.34 -4.55
N PHE A 290 -23.85 1.62 -3.98
CA PHE A 290 -23.60 0.55 -3.01
C PHE A 290 -22.70 -0.54 -3.60
N ILE A 291 -23.04 -1.12 -4.76
CA ILE A 291 -22.23 -2.19 -5.37
C ILE A 291 -20.80 -1.69 -5.67
N VAL A 292 -20.68 -0.50 -6.25
CA VAL A 292 -19.38 0.10 -6.61
C VAL A 292 -18.53 0.33 -5.37
N ASP A 293 -19.09 0.91 -4.32
CA ASP A 293 -18.37 1.22 -3.08
C ASP A 293 -17.99 -0.05 -2.32
N THR A 294 -18.89 -1.03 -2.24
CA THR A 294 -18.65 -2.35 -1.64
C THR A 294 -17.46 -3.07 -2.29
N ILE A 295 -17.42 -3.11 -3.62
CA ILE A 295 -16.31 -3.75 -4.35
C ILE A 295 -15.02 -2.94 -4.19
N THR A 296 -15.09 -1.61 -4.33
CA THR A 296 -13.94 -0.71 -4.15
C THR A 296 -13.33 -0.84 -2.75
N HIS A 297 -14.16 -0.88 -1.72
CA HIS A 297 -13.73 -1.02 -0.33
C HIS A 297 -13.08 -2.39 -0.08
N SER A 298 -13.65 -3.45 -0.63
CA SER A 298 -13.13 -4.81 -0.51
C SER A 298 -11.73 -4.96 -1.13
N ILE A 299 -11.53 -4.44 -2.34
CA ILE A 299 -10.20 -4.42 -3.00
C ILE A 299 -9.21 -3.59 -2.18
N SER A 300 -9.63 -2.40 -1.72
CA SER A 300 -8.78 -1.51 -0.92
C SER A 300 -8.36 -2.15 0.40
N ARG A 301 -9.27 -2.80 1.12
CA ARG A 301 -8.96 -3.53 2.37
C ARG A 301 -8.02 -4.70 2.12
N ALA A 302 -8.24 -5.46 1.04
CA ALA A 302 -7.33 -6.55 0.65
C ALA A 302 -5.92 -6.01 0.38
N THR A 303 -5.81 -4.91 -0.36
CA THR A 303 -4.54 -4.22 -0.64
C THR A 303 -3.85 -3.79 0.66
N VAL A 304 -4.56 -3.11 1.55
CA VAL A 304 -3.98 -2.64 2.82
C VAL A 304 -3.53 -3.81 3.71
N SER A 305 -4.33 -4.87 3.81
CA SER A 305 -3.99 -6.06 4.59
C SER A 305 -2.72 -6.74 4.05
N LEU A 306 -2.63 -6.89 2.73
CA LEU A 306 -1.45 -7.41 2.05
C LEU A 306 -0.20 -6.57 2.36
N LEU A 307 -0.30 -5.25 2.22
CA LEU A 307 0.83 -4.34 2.44
C LEU A 307 1.31 -4.36 3.90
N LYS A 308 0.42 -4.57 4.88
CA LYS A 308 0.80 -4.73 6.29
C LYS A 308 1.59 -6.01 6.55
N ASN A 309 1.33 -7.07 5.80
CA ASN A 309 1.96 -8.37 6.00
C ASN A 309 3.25 -8.55 5.17
N TYR A 310 3.58 -7.60 4.30
CA TYR A 310 4.74 -7.73 3.41
C TYR A 310 6.06 -7.43 4.15
N PRO A 311 7.00 -8.39 4.24
CA PRO A 311 8.20 -8.27 5.07
C PRO A 311 9.08 -7.06 4.73
N VAL A 312 9.18 -6.72 3.44
CA VAL A 312 10.01 -5.60 2.94
C VAL A 312 9.55 -4.24 3.48
N LEU A 313 8.26 -4.09 3.77
CA LEU A 313 7.68 -2.88 4.37
C LEU A 313 7.84 -2.88 5.90
N ASN A 314 7.80 -4.06 6.54
CA ASN A 314 7.97 -4.20 7.98
C ASN A 314 9.44 -4.15 8.45
N GLU A 315 10.40 -4.59 7.64
CA GLU A 315 11.84 -4.49 7.97
C GLU A 315 12.34 -3.03 8.05
N ASN A 316 11.61 -2.08 7.44
CA ASN A 316 11.95 -0.66 7.46
C ASN A 316 11.09 0.17 8.44
N LEU A 317 10.19 -0.47 9.21
CA LEU A 317 9.51 0.17 10.33
C LEU A 317 10.40 0.01 11.58
N PRO A 318 11.02 1.08 12.10
CA PRO A 318 11.69 1.01 13.39
C PRO A 318 10.59 0.87 14.44
N GLY A 319 10.34 -0.34 14.94
CA GLY A 319 9.33 -0.55 15.98
C GLY A 319 9.07 -1.98 16.45
N THR A 320 9.40 -3.03 15.69
CA THR A 320 9.06 -4.42 16.09
C THR A 320 10.28 -5.32 16.25
N HIS A 321 11.29 -4.83 16.97
CA HIS A 321 12.17 -5.71 17.71
C HIS A 321 12.00 -5.41 19.19
N ASN A 322 11.17 -6.21 19.86
CA ASN A 322 11.28 -6.44 21.30
C ASN A 322 12.64 -7.10 21.58
N THR A 323 13.67 -6.27 21.57
CA THR A 323 14.91 -6.56 22.28
C THR A 323 15.04 -5.47 23.31
N SER A 324 14.68 -5.82 24.54
CA SER A 324 15.03 -5.12 25.77
C SER A 324 16.56 -5.01 25.86
N LYS A 325 17.11 -4.02 25.16
CA LYS A 325 18.46 -3.50 25.37
C LYS A 325 18.32 -2.02 25.63
N SER A 326 18.78 -1.60 26.81
CA SER A 326 18.69 -0.23 27.33
C SER A 326 19.11 0.79 26.28
N SER A 327 18.14 1.51 25.71
CA SER A 327 18.39 2.71 24.94
C SER A 327 19.07 3.71 25.88
N ILE A 328 20.29 4.14 25.54
CA ILE A 328 20.91 5.28 26.21
C ILE A 328 20.10 6.50 25.74
N GLN A 329 19.05 6.83 26.49
CA GLN A 329 18.22 7.99 26.23
C GLN A 329 19.04 9.21 26.67
N ARG A 330 19.27 10.17 25.75
CA ARG A 330 19.88 11.46 26.12
C ARG A 330 19.07 12.03 27.29
N SER A 331 19.73 12.58 28.31
CA SER A 331 19.05 13.38 29.33
C SER A 331 18.54 14.65 28.65
N ILE A 332 17.30 14.64 28.19
CA ILE A 332 16.70 15.73 27.43
C ILE A 332 15.92 16.62 28.41
N VAL A 333 16.24 17.91 28.41
CA VAL A 333 15.46 18.94 29.08
C VAL A 333 14.48 19.50 28.06
N PHE A 334 13.19 19.57 28.42
CA PHE A 334 12.17 20.16 27.56
C PHE A 334 11.91 21.61 27.94
N ASP A 335 11.77 22.47 26.94
CA ASP A 335 11.34 23.86 27.10
C ASP A 335 10.14 24.15 26.19
N GLU A 336 8.95 24.10 26.77
CA GLU A 336 7.70 24.36 26.06
C GLU A 336 7.54 25.85 25.67
N LYS A 337 8.26 26.75 26.34
CA LYS A 337 8.15 28.19 26.09
C LYS A 337 8.95 28.58 24.86
N GLU A 338 8.33 29.43 24.03
CA GLU A 338 9.03 29.97 22.86
C GLU A 338 10.23 30.82 23.31
N PRO A 339 11.43 30.62 22.73
CA PRO A 339 12.62 31.33 23.16
C PRO A 339 12.58 32.80 22.77
N ILE A 340 13.34 33.62 23.52
CA ILE A 340 13.57 35.01 23.16
C ILE A 340 14.53 35.06 21.96
N TRP A 341 13.98 35.18 20.75
CA TRP A 341 14.73 35.12 19.48
C TRP A 341 15.88 36.13 19.37
N ALA A 342 15.84 37.24 20.10
CA ALA A 342 16.93 38.21 20.13
C ALA A 342 18.25 37.60 20.69
N ASN A 343 18.14 36.64 21.60
CA ASN A 343 19.29 36.03 22.29
C ASN A 343 19.87 34.83 21.54
N ILE A 344 19.15 34.31 20.54
CA ILE A 344 19.62 33.17 19.75
C ILE A 344 20.41 33.69 18.54
N PRO A 345 21.71 33.34 18.41
CA PRO A 345 22.51 33.78 17.29
C PRO A 345 22.05 33.13 15.98
N PRO A 346 21.97 33.89 14.87
CA PRO A 346 21.66 33.33 13.57
C PRO A 346 22.81 32.47 13.05
N LYS A 347 22.49 31.29 12.52
CA LYS A 347 23.43 30.34 11.91
C LYS A 347 23.14 30.22 10.42
N GLN A 348 24.16 30.34 9.58
CA GLN A 348 24.05 30.04 8.17
C GLN A 348 24.21 28.54 7.97
N VAL A 349 23.25 27.91 7.28
CA VAL A 349 23.18 26.45 7.13
C VAL A 349 22.93 26.08 5.68
N LYS A 350 23.38 24.87 5.32
CA LYS A 350 23.00 24.24 4.06
C LYS A 350 21.72 23.43 4.27
N VAL A 351 20.79 23.63 3.37
CA VAL A 351 19.48 22.99 3.38
C VAL A 351 19.30 22.21 2.09
N ILE A 352 18.91 20.96 2.22
CA ILE A 352 18.62 20.07 1.12
C ILE A 352 17.10 19.96 0.97
N LYS A 353 16.64 20.15 -0.27
CA LYS A 353 15.28 19.88 -0.73
C LYS A 353 15.37 18.94 -1.92
N TYR A 354 14.39 18.07 -2.08
CA TYR A 354 14.21 17.30 -3.31
C TYR A 354 13.07 17.85 -4.17
N GLU A 355 13.22 17.70 -5.47
CA GLU A 355 12.16 17.90 -6.45
C GLU A 355 11.98 16.62 -7.26
N CYS A 356 10.74 16.13 -7.29
CA CYS A 356 10.37 14.90 -7.97
C CYS A 356 9.83 15.21 -9.37
N ASN A 357 10.12 14.34 -10.33
CA ASN A 357 9.61 14.43 -11.71
C ASN A 357 8.57 13.34 -12.00
N ALA A 358 8.01 13.35 -13.22
CA ALA A 358 7.00 12.39 -13.67
C ALA A 358 7.44 10.92 -13.65
N ASN A 359 8.75 10.64 -13.64
CA ASN A 359 9.29 9.30 -13.52
C ASN A 359 9.58 8.91 -12.06
N LEU A 360 9.03 9.66 -11.11
CA LEU A 360 9.22 9.51 -9.66
C LEU A 360 10.69 9.57 -9.22
N ARG A 361 11.53 10.29 -9.99
CA ARG A 361 12.93 10.52 -9.64
C ARG A 361 13.10 11.86 -8.95
N CYS A 362 13.70 11.84 -7.78
CA CYS A 362 14.03 13.02 -7.00
C CYS A 362 15.40 13.58 -7.40
N LYS A 363 15.49 14.90 -7.57
CA LYS A 363 16.73 15.65 -7.76
C LYS A 363 17.06 16.47 -6.53
N GLU A 364 18.31 16.40 -6.09
CA GLU A 364 18.83 17.20 -5.00
C GLU A 364 18.96 18.68 -5.36
N ILE A 365 18.43 19.55 -4.48
CA ILE A 365 18.58 21.00 -4.53
C ILE A 365 19.14 21.47 -3.20
N ILE A 366 20.33 22.07 -3.26
CA ILE A 366 21.00 22.64 -2.09
C ILE A 366 20.74 24.15 -2.08
N GLN A 367 20.32 24.66 -0.92
CA GLN A 367 20.08 26.07 -0.66
C GLN A 367 20.83 26.49 0.60
N SER A 368 21.25 27.75 0.67
CA SER A 368 21.81 28.34 1.89
C SER A 368 20.74 29.17 2.57
N LEU A 369 20.46 28.87 3.84
CA LEU A 369 19.47 29.60 4.65
C LEU A 369 20.11 30.08 5.95
N THR A 370 19.48 31.07 6.58
CA THR A 370 19.88 31.56 7.90
C THR A 370 18.79 31.22 8.91
N LEU A 371 19.15 30.47 9.95
CA LEU A 371 18.24 29.94 10.95
C LEU A 371 18.66 30.35 12.36
N LYS A 372 17.68 30.45 13.26
CA LYS A 372 17.82 30.42 14.71
C LYS A 372 17.14 29.16 15.20
N VAL A 373 17.77 28.42 16.10
CA VAL A 373 17.27 27.15 16.63
C VAL A 373 17.33 27.23 18.15
N ALA A 374 16.25 26.85 18.84
CA ALA A 374 16.22 26.76 20.28
C ALA A 374 17.19 25.67 20.79
N ASP A 375 17.78 25.89 21.96
CA ASP A 375 18.75 24.95 22.53
C ASP A 375 18.08 23.65 23.01
N ASN A 376 16.85 23.76 23.53
CA ASN A 376 16.07 22.63 24.06
C ASN A 376 14.86 22.32 23.17
N PRO A 377 14.48 21.03 23.03
CA PRO A 377 13.24 20.66 22.37
C PRO A 377 12.04 21.08 23.22
N PHE A 378 10.92 21.39 22.57
CA PHE A 378 9.67 21.76 23.24
C PHE A 378 8.67 20.61 23.32
N ALA A 379 8.85 19.58 22.48
CA ALA A 379 7.96 18.43 22.44
C ALA A 379 8.66 17.22 21.84
N GLU A 380 8.03 16.06 21.99
CA GLU A 380 8.50 14.83 21.40
C GLU A 380 7.36 13.99 20.79
N GLY A 381 7.64 13.33 19.67
CA GLY A 381 6.77 12.32 19.05
C GLY A 381 7.35 10.92 19.19
N ALA A 382 6.76 9.90 18.54
CA ALA A 382 7.25 8.52 18.66
C ALA A 382 8.75 8.35 18.33
N LEU A 383 9.23 9.04 17.29
CA LEU A 383 10.60 8.88 16.78
C LEU A 383 11.49 10.14 16.91
N ARG A 384 10.89 11.31 17.12
CA ARG A 384 11.58 12.59 16.93
C ARG A 384 11.32 13.59 18.05
N LEU A 385 12.33 14.39 18.35
CA LEU A 385 12.23 15.61 19.14
C LEU A 385 11.84 16.78 18.25
N ALA A 386 11.12 17.75 18.79
CA ALA A 386 10.71 18.95 18.09
C ALA A 386 11.33 20.18 18.76
N TYR A 387 11.97 21.05 17.98
CA TYR A 387 12.62 22.28 18.42
C TYR A 387 11.95 23.49 17.78
N TYR A 388 11.86 24.59 18.53
CA TYR A 388 11.49 25.87 17.96
C TYR A 388 12.59 26.36 17.03
N GLY A 389 12.21 26.86 15.85
CA GLY A 389 13.11 27.52 14.91
C GLY A 389 12.54 28.85 14.41
N SER A 390 13.42 29.77 14.00
CA SER A 390 13.08 30.97 13.25
C SER A 390 14.01 31.17 12.05
N MET A 391 13.46 31.29 10.85
CA MET A 391 14.18 31.28 9.57
C MET A 391 14.07 32.65 8.90
N LEU A 392 15.19 33.16 8.40
CA LEU A 392 15.20 34.39 7.63
C LEU A 392 14.77 34.12 6.18
N PHE A 393 13.65 34.71 5.76
CA PHE A 393 13.15 34.64 4.39
C PHE A 393 12.73 36.02 3.91
N LYS A 394 13.27 36.46 2.76
CA LYS A 394 13.01 37.79 2.18
C LYS A 394 13.16 38.97 3.18
N GLY A 395 14.16 38.88 4.07
CA GLY A 395 14.44 39.91 5.07
C GLY A 395 13.58 39.86 6.33
N GLN A 396 12.64 38.91 6.46
CA GLN A 396 11.80 38.73 7.65
C GLN A 396 12.05 37.38 8.32
N TRP A 397 11.97 37.35 9.65
CA TRP A 397 12.08 36.13 10.44
C TRP A 397 10.71 35.43 10.55
N GLY A 398 10.62 34.20 10.08
CA GLY A 398 9.43 33.37 10.15
C GLY A 398 9.63 32.15 11.04
N LYS A 399 8.62 31.79 11.85
CA LYS A 399 8.68 30.64 12.76
C LYS A 399 8.61 29.30 12.00
N PHE A 400 9.33 28.30 12.49
CA PHE A 400 9.30 26.93 11.96
C PHE A 400 9.62 25.90 13.06
N VAL A 401 9.41 24.62 12.76
CA VAL A 401 9.71 23.51 13.68
C VAL A 401 10.81 22.65 13.06
N LEU A 402 11.90 22.44 13.81
CA LEU A 402 12.91 21.45 13.46
C LEU A 402 12.59 20.13 14.14
N LYS A 403 12.90 19.03 13.47
CA LYS A 403 12.75 17.70 14.04
C LYS A 403 14.03 16.89 13.90
N GLU A 404 14.46 16.29 15.00
CA GLU A 404 15.64 15.42 15.09
C GLU A 404 15.23 14.04 15.62
N TYR A 405 15.86 12.95 15.18
CA TYR A 405 15.64 11.62 15.77
C TYR A 405 16.07 11.56 17.24
N LYS A 406 15.24 10.92 18.07
CA LYS A 406 15.49 10.76 19.52
C LYS A 406 16.69 9.88 19.84
N SER A 407 16.83 8.78 19.10
CA SER A 407 17.81 7.73 19.34
C SER A 407 19.11 8.03 18.60
N VAL A 408 20.21 8.03 19.35
CA VAL A 408 21.57 8.13 18.80
C VAL A 408 22.19 6.73 18.64
N THR A 409 21.69 5.75 19.41
CA THR A 409 22.08 4.35 19.32
C THR A 409 21.64 3.77 17.98
N ASN A 410 22.46 2.89 17.37
CA ASN A 410 22.20 2.17 16.12
C ASN A 410 22.16 3.00 14.82
N GLY A 411 22.76 4.19 14.77
CA GLY A 411 22.85 4.94 13.51
C GLY A 411 21.50 5.42 12.97
N GLU A 412 20.55 5.71 13.88
CA GLU A 412 19.22 6.20 13.52
C GLU A 412 19.20 7.69 13.14
N ASN A 413 20.10 8.47 13.71
CA ASN A 413 20.29 9.89 13.40
C ASN A 413 21.39 10.09 12.33
N THR A 414 21.23 9.45 11.17
CA THR A 414 22.20 9.50 10.05
C THR A 414 21.69 10.33 8.88
N LYS A 415 22.63 10.92 8.13
CA LYS A 415 22.34 11.68 6.90
C LYS A 415 21.48 10.85 5.93
N GLU A 416 21.84 9.59 5.75
CA GLU A 416 21.20 8.66 4.82
C GLU A 416 19.73 8.43 5.18
N LYS A 417 19.40 8.25 6.45
CA LYS A 417 18.01 8.07 6.90
C LYS A 417 17.16 9.32 6.66
N TYR A 418 17.70 10.51 6.93
CA TYR A 418 16.97 11.73 6.61
C TYR A 418 16.76 11.93 5.12
N LEU A 419 17.76 11.61 4.28
CA LEU A 419 17.62 11.70 2.82
C LEU A 419 16.56 10.72 2.29
N GLN A 420 16.53 9.47 2.79
CA GLN A 420 15.49 8.49 2.45
C GLN A 420 14.09 8.98 2.81
N MET A 421 13.93 9.60 3.98
CA MET A 421 12.64 10.18 4.35
C MET A 421 12.26 11.38 3.50
N LEU A 422 13.23 12.22 3.12
CA LEU A 422 13.00 13.34 2.21
C LEU A 422 12.56 12.85 0.82
N ASP A 423 13.16 11.78 0.32
CA ASP A 423 12.74 11.11 -0.93
C ASP A 423 11.29 10.66 -0.86
N CYS A 424 10.93 9.88 0.16
CA CYS A 424 9.58 9.36 0.34
C CYS A 424 8.54 10.49 0.40
N GLN A 425 8.81 11.53 1.19
CA GLN A 425 7.92 12.67 1.34
C GLN A 425 7.77 13.49 0.05
N THR A 426 8.84 13.65 -0.72
CA THR A 426 8.81 14.39 -1.98
C THR A 426 8.03 13.62 -3.06
N VAL A 427 8.20 12.30 -3.12
CA VAL A 427 7.39 11.44 -4.01
C VAL A 427 5.92 11.48 -3.61
N ALA A 428 5.61 11.40 -2.30
CA ALA A 428 4.24 11.48 -1.81
C ALA A 428 3.58 12.83 -2.13
N ASP A 429 4.29 13.95 -1.98
CA ASP A 429 3.82 15.28 -2.38
C ASP A 429 3.54 15.34 -3.89
N TYR A 430 4.45 14.84 -4.73
CA TYR A 430 4.25 14.78 -6.17
C TYR A 430 2.99 13.99 -6.54
N LEU A 431 2.82 12.78 -5.99
CA LEU A 431 1.64 11.96 -6.23
C LEU A 431 0.36 12.63 -5.74
N ALA A 432 0.39 13.30 -4.59
CA ALA A 432 -0.75 14.06 -4.09
C ALA A 432 -1.12 15.23 -5.02
N GLN A 433 -0.14 15.91 -5.60
CA GLN A 433 -0.37 16.96 -6.59
C GLN A 433 -0.97 16.41 -7.87
N GLU A 434 -0.45 15.29 -8.40
CA GLU A 434 -1.03 14.63 -9.58
C GLU A 434 -2.46 14.18 -9.31
N PHE A 435 -2.73 13.57 -8.14
CA PHE A 435 -4.08 13.20 -7.74
C PHE A 435 -5.03 14.42 -7.70
N ASN A 436 -4.58 15.54 -7.13
CA ASN A 436 -5.37 16.77 -7.05
C ASN A 436 -5.65 17.42 -8.43
N LYS A 437 -4.95 17.03 -9.50
CA LYS A 437 -5.22 17.49 -10.88
C LYS A 437 -6.33 16.69 -11.55
N LEU A 438 -6.63 15.49 -11.07
CA LEU A 438 -7.68 14.66 -11.64
C LEU A 438 -9.04 15.36 -11.48
N SER A 439 -9.78 15.48 -12.58
CA SER A 439 -11.14 16.02 -12.54
C SER A 439 -12.08 15.05 -11.83
N PRO A 440 -13.13 15.52 -11.13
CA PRO A 440 -14.16 14.62 -10.61
C PRO A 440 -14.70 13.78 -11.75
N ILE A 441 -14.75 12.46 -11.57
CA ILE A 441 -15.39 11.57 -12.54
C ILE A 441 -16.85 12.01 -12.64
N ASN A 442 -17.32 12.19 -13.89
CA ASN A 442 -18.62 12.71 -14.29
C ASN A 442 -19.76 12.39 -13.30
N ASN A 443 -20.54 13.41 -12.95
CA ASN A 443 -21.81 13.34 -12.19
C ASN A 443 -21.74 12.96 -10.70
N SER A 444 -20.58 13.02 -10.04
CA SER A 444 -20.56 12.98 -8.56
C SER A 444 -20.62 14.40 -7.98
N THR A 445 -21.68 14.70 -7.23
CA THR A 445 -21.79 15.87 -6.34
C THR A 445 -20.83 15.81 -5.15
N ALA A 446 -20.04 14.74 -5.01
CA ALA A 446 -19.06 14.58 -3.94
C ALA A 446 -17.85 15.49 -4.15
N MET A 447 -17.67 16.43 -3.22
CA MET A 447 -16.50 17.29 -3.17
C MET A 447 -15.24 16.45 -2.88
N ILE A 448 -14.41 16.18 -3.90
CA ILE A 448 -13.14 15.46 -3.71
C ILE A 448 -12.24 16.33 -2.81
N LYS A 449 -11.95 15.83 -1.61
CA LYS A 449 -11.05 16.52 -0.67
C LYS A 449 -9.64 16.54 -1.25
N LYS A 450 -9.11 17.75 -1.47
CA LYS A 450 -7.72 17.91 -1.90
C LYS A 450 -6.76 17.39 -0.84
N ILE A 451 -5.81 16.57 -1.25
CA ILE A 451 -4.74 16.09 -0.39
C ILE A 451 -3.72 17.22 -0.24
N LYS A 452 -3.45 17.64 1.00
CA LYS A 452 -2.39 18.61 1.30
C LYS A 452 -1.21 17.86 1.90
N PHE A 453 -0.03 18.10 1.36
CA PHE A 453 1.21 17.56 1.90
C PHE A 453 2.08 18.68 2.47
N ILE A 454 2.80 18.39 3.55
CA ILE A 454 3.75 19.34 4.14
C ILE A 454 5.13 19.01 3.59
N MET A 455 5.65 19.90 2.75
CA MET A 455 7.01 19.78 2.25
C MET A 455 8.02 19.97 3.39
N THR A 456 8.92 19.01 3.53
CA THR A 456 10.02 19.10 4.49
C THR A 456 11.30 19.46 3.77
N LYS A 457 12.25 19.97 4.55
CA LYS A 457 13.62 20.24 4.12
C LYS A 457 14.56 19.66 5.14
N LEU A 458 15.71 19.19 4.68
CA LEU A 458 16.74 18.65 5.55
C LEU A 458 17.80 19.72 5.81
N VAL A 459 18.07 20.00 7.08
CA VAL A 459 19.11 20.95 7.48
C VAL A 459 20.31 20.17 7.99
N PHE A 460 21.50 20.51 7.52
CA PHE A 460 22.75 20.04 8.11
C PHE A 460 23.35 21.15 8.95
N MET A 461 23.35 20.93 10.27
CA MET A 461 24.08 21.79 11.19
C MET A 461 25.56 21.41 11.10
N PRO A 462 26.48 22.35 10.82
CA PRO A 462 27.90 22.06 10.95
C PRO A 462 28.16 21.65 12.40
N GLN A 463 28.72 20.46 12.61
CA GLN A 463 29.18 20.06 13.94
C GLN A 463 30.21 21.08 14.39
N GLY A 464 30.02 21.64 15.58
CA GLY A 464 31.08 22.38 16.25
C GLY A 464 32.27 21.45 16.40
N ALA A 465 33.46 21.96 16.08
CA ALA A 465 34.68 21.40 16.62
C ALA A 465 34.62 21.60 18.14
N GLU A 466 34.15 20.59 18.86
CA GLU A 466 34.45 20.40 20.29
C GLU A 466 35.36 19.20 20.43
#